data_AF-A0A178X4A7-F1
#
_entry.id   AF-A0A178X4A7-F1
#
_cell.length_a   1.000
_cell.length_b   1.000
_cell.length_c   1.000
_cell.angle_alpha   90.00
_cell.angle_beta   90.00
_cell.angle_gamma   90.00
#
_symmetry.space_group_name_H-M   'P 1'
#
loop_
_entity.id
_entity.type
_entity.pdbx_description
1 polymer ?
#
loop_
_entity_poly.entity_id
_entity_poly.type
_entity_poly.pdbx_seq_one_letter_code
_entity_poly.pdbx_strand_id
1 'polypeptide(L)'
;MEDFAYSRLMNVLDAAGYTLVVATDVEQEITPGTHVTCFTYVGRVLSYVVARPEWPTDADNRLEVAFGSEAAPGESAEFRRRFGCEVREGYGSSAGGTRIVPGPDAPPNALGCPAPGMRAEIRDQDNRECPLAGFDENGLVLNGEEATGEIVAVGRGKTCEGYYRNPAAVAERLKFGGEDFWTGDLGYRDRDGYLYFAGRAADWLRVDGENFGTIPVERILGRYPAFAVAHCYGVPDPRTGSWRR
;
A
#
# COMPACT_ATOMS: atom_id res chain seq x y z
N MET A 1 9.27 -6.20 2.06
CA MET A 1 9.13 -4.80 2.49
C MET A 1 9.98 -4.49 3.71
N GLU A 2 10.17 -5.48 4.61
CA GLU A 2 10.90 -5.34 5.88
C GLU A 2 12.37 -4.92 5.69
N ASP A 3 13.20 -5.60 4.92
CA ASP A 3 14.67 -5.39 4.96
C ASP A 3 15.19 -4.03 4.46
N PHE A 4 14.59 -3.45 3.41
CA PHE A 4 15.14 -2.23 2.78
C PHE A 4 14.64 -0.94 3.47
N ALA A 5 13.40 -0.95 3.97
CA ALA A 5 12.86 0.13 4.77
C ALA A 5 13.50 0.12 6.17
N TYR A 6 13.65 -1.04 6.81
CA TYR A 6 14.35 -1.15 8.10
C TYR A 6 15.80 -0.73 8.01
N SER A 7 16.60 -1.25 7.07
CA SER A 7 18.04 -0.93 7.04
C SER A 7 18.34 0.56 6.80
N ARG A 8 17.61 1.24 5.90
CA ARG A 8 17.78 2.68 5.69
C ARG A 8 17.21 3.51 6.82
N LEU A 9 16.05 3.13 7.36
CA LEU A 9 15.48 3.80 8.53
C LEU A 9 16.42 3.67 9.72
N MET A 10 16.90 2.46 10.03
CA MET A 10 17.86 2.21 11.11
C MET A 10 19.15 3.00 10.91
N ASN A 11 19.71 3.03 9.69
CA ASN A 11 20.91 3.82 9.42
C ASN A 11 20.68 5.33 9.59
N VAL A 12 19.50 5.84 9.25
CA VAL A 12 19.13 7.26 9.44
C VAL A 12 18.85 7.55 10.92
N LEU A 13 18.17 6.65 11.62
CA LEU A 13 17.85 6.77 13.03
C LEU A 13 19.13 6.73 13.88
N ASP A 14 20.04 5.81 13.60
CA ASP A 14 21.34 5.69 14.27
C ASP A 14 22.23 6.91 13.99
N ALA A 15 22.31 7.35 12.72
CA ALA A 15 23.06 8.55 12.34
C ALA A 15 22.50 9.85 12.95
N ALA A 16 21.21 9.89 13.26
CA ALA A 16 20.54 11.04 13.89
C ALA A 16 20.44 10.92 15.42
N GLY A 17 21.00 9.87 16.03
CA GLY A 17 21.06 9.68 17.48
C GLY A 17 19.75 9.24 18.13
N TYR A 18 18.83 8.64 17.37
CA TYR A 18 17.60 8.06 17.89
C TYR A 18 17.86 6.76 18.65
N THR A 19 17.07 6.50 19.69
CA THR A 19 17.05 5.20 20.37
C THR A 19 15.99 4.31 19.75
N LEU A 20 16.37 3.11 19.33
CA LEU A 20 15.43 2.12 18.85
C LEU A 20 14.74 1.40 20.02
N VAL A 21 13.41 1.40 20.02
CA VAL A 21 12.59 0.57 20.90
C VAL A 21 11.96 -0.53 20.06
N VAL A 22 12.18 -1.80 20.44
CA VAL A 22 11.54 -2.95 19.79
C VAL A 22 10.36 -3.39 20.62
N ALA A 23 9.15 -3.15 20.10
CA ALA A 23 7.90 -3.52 20.73
C ALA A 23 7.49 -4.94 20.37
N THR A 24 7.14 -5.76 21.36
CA THR A 24 6.38 -7.01 21.12
C THR A 24 4.87 -6.79 21.16
N ASP A 25 4.44 -5.68 21.76
CA ASP A 25 3.05 -5.23 21.83
C ASP A 25 3.03 -3.71 21.61
N VAL A 26 2.51 -3.28 20.46
CA VAL A 26 2.53 -1.87 20.04
C VAL A 26 1.76 -0.99 21.03
N GLU A 27 0.69 -1.50 21.63
CA GLU A 27 -0.15 -0.72 22.54
C GLU A 27 0.59 -0.38 23.83
N GLN A 28 1.35 -1.31 24.40
CA GLN A 28 2.14 -1.05 25.61
C GLN A 28 3.21 0.01 25.37
N GLU A 29 3.69 0.14 24.14
CA GLU A 29 4.78 1.06 23.81
C GLU A 29 4.31 2.46 23.36
N ILE A 30 3.01 2.65 23.12
CA ILE A 30 2.38 3.97 22.85
C ILE A 30 1.50 4.35 24.06
N THR A 31 2.02 4.19 25.27
CA THR A 31 1.32 4.52 26.53
C THR A 31 2.06 5.58 27.34
N PRO A 32 1.40 6.17 28.36
CA PRO A 32 2.07 7.05 29.31
C PRO A 32 3.30 6.40 29.94
N GLY A 33 4.46 7.03 29.76
CA GLY A 33 5.74 6.57 30.32
C GLY A 33 6.75 6.08 29.29
N THR A 34 6.34 5.81 28.05
CA THR A 34 7.28 5.55 26.96
C THR A 34 7.76 6.85 26.32
N HIS A 35 9.00 6.85 25.83
CA HIS A 35 9.61 8.00 25.17
C HIS A 35 9.60 7.86 23.64
N VAL A 36 8.67 7.05 23.11
CA VAL A 36 8.55 6.79 21.67
C VAL A 36 8.00 8.04 21.00
N THR A 37 8.80 8.63 20.11
CA THR A 37 8.42 9.81 19.31
C THR A 37 8.12 9.47 17.85
N CYS A 38 8.57 8.30 17.38
CA CYS A 38 8.35 7.81 16.02
C CYS A 38 7.87 6.37 16.07
N PHE A 39 6.78 6.08 15.35
CA PHE A 39 6.24 4.75 15.17
C PHE A 39 6.31 4.35 13.70
N THR A 40 6.79 3.14 13.42
CA THR A 40 6.77 2.62 12.05
C THR A 40 6.01 1.32 11.96
N TYR A 41 5.21 1.17 10.92
CA TYR A 41 4.40 -0.02 10.70
C TYR A 41 4.35 -0.42 9.23
N VAL A 42 3.97 -1.67 9.01
CA VAL A 42 3.72 -2.25 7.69
C VAL A 42 2.40 -3.00 7.74
N GLY A 43 1.61 -2.89 6.69
CA GLY A 43 0.37 -3.64 6.57
C GLY A 43 -0.71 -3.13 7.53
N ARG A 44 -1.55 -4.07 7.99
CA ARG A 44 -2.78 -3.80 8.75
C ARG A 44 -2.57 -3.46 10.23
N VAL A 45 -1.37 -3.04 10.63
CA VAL A 45 -1.06 -2.73 12.04
C VAL A 45 -1.97 -1.62 12.57
N LEU A 46 -2.21 -0.55 11.79
CA LEU A 46 -3.14 0.49 12.23
C LEU A 46 -4.54 -0.06 12.47
N SER A 47 -5.02 -0.96 11.61
CA SER A 47 -6.32 -1.62 11.76
C SER A 47 -6.47 -2.31 13.11
N TYR A 48 -5.42 -3.04 13.53
CA TYR A 48 -5.44 -3.72 14.82
C TYR A 48 -5.47 -2.73 15.97
N VAL A 49 -4.68 -1.66 15.91
CA VAL A 49 -4.65 -0.66 16.98
C VAL A 49 -5.97 0.10 17.07
N VAL A 50 -6.54 0.57 15.95
CA VAL A 50 -7.79 1.35 15.97
C VAL A 50 -9.02 0.51 16.28
N ALA A 51 -9.01 -0.80 16.01
CA ALA A 51 -10.12 -1.70 16.35
C ALA A 51 -10.24 -1.99 17.86
N ARG A 52 -9.24 -1.60 18.66
CA ARG A 52 -9.19 -1.88 20.09
C ARG A 52 -9.94 -0.79 20.87
N PRO A 53 -10.49 -1.10 22.05
CA PRO A 53 -11.15 -0.09 22.88
C PRO A 53 -10.22 1.10 23.15
N GLU A 54 -10.76 2.31 23.05
CA GLU A 54 -10.06 3.54 23.41
C GLU A 54 -9.78 3.60 24.91
N TRP A 55 -8.59 4.05 25.29
CA TRP A 55 -8.26 4.43 26.65
C TRP A 55 -8.24 5.95 26.80
N PRO A 56 -8.67 6.50 27.96
CA PRO A 56 -8.60 7.94 28.22
C PRO A 56 -7.19 8.53 28.10
N THR A 57 -6.15 7.70 28.18
CA THR A 57 -4.74 8.07 28.15
C THR A 57 -4.08 7.83 26.79
N ASP A 58 -4.84 7.47 25.75
CA ASP A 58 -4.24 7.18 24.44
C ASP A 58 -3.47 8.37 23.85
N ALA A 59 -3.91 9.60 24.13
CA ALA A 59 -3.20 10.82 23.71
C ALA A 59 -2.10 11.27 24.70
N ASP A 60 -1.97 10.61 25.85
CA ASP A 60 -0.91 10.88 26.85
C ASP A 60 0.34 10.05 26.51
N ASN A 61 0.94 10.40 25.38
CA ASN A 61 2.13 9.76 24.84
C ASN A 61 3.04 10.82 24.19
N ARG A 62 4.23 10.42 23.72
CA ARG A 62 5.20 11.34 23.07
C ARG A 62 5.29 11.19 21.55
N LEU A 63 4.36 10.45 20.93
CA LEU A 63 4.37 10.14 19.52
C LEU A 63 4.13 11.40 18.70
N GLU A 64 5.09 11.75 17.86
CA GLU A 64 5.00 12.90 16.96
C GLU A 64 4.57 12.44 15.56
N VAL A 65 5.12 11.30 15.10
CA VAL A 65 4.90 10.80 13.75
C VAL A 65 4.79 9.28 13.70
N ALA A 66 3.84 8.79 12.91
CA ALA A 66 3.73 7.41 12.48
C ALA A 66 3.99 7.34 10.97
N PHE A 67 4.91 6.48 10.52
CA PHE A 67 5.20 6.26 9.11
C PHE A 67 4.97 4.80 8.73
N GLY A 68 4.23 4.56 7.65
CA GLY A 68 3.99 3.20 7.20
C GLY A 68 3.34 3.11 5.83
N SER A 69 2.76 1.95 5.57
CA SER A 69 2.09 1.63 4.32
C SER A 69 0.89 0.73 4.58
N GLU A 70 -0.13 0.87 3.72
CA GLU A 70 -1.33 0.02 3.68
C GLU A 70 -2.36 0.29 4.80
N ALA A 71 -2.40 1.51 5.34
CA ALA A 71 -3.54 1.90 6.18
C ALA A 71 -4.85 1.85 5.38
N ALA A 72 -5.89 1.27 5.99
CA ALA A 72 -7.20 1.24 5.35
C ALA A 72 -7.84 2.65 5.37
N PRO A 73 -8.85 2.89 4.49
CA PRO A 73 -9.55 4.17 4.46
C PRO A 73 -10.04 4.60 5.84
N GLY A 74 -9.64 5.79 6.27
CA GLY A 74 -10.03 6.35 7.58
C GLY A 74 -9.13 5.96 8.76
N GLU A 75 -8.36 4.86 8.68
CA GLU A 75 -7.53 4.39 9.81
C GLU A 75 -6.43 5.40 10.16
N SER A 76 -5.79 6.02 9.17
CA SER A 76 -4.81 7.07 9.45
C SER A 76 -5.48 8.27 10.16
N ALA A 77 -6.70 8.65 9.76
CA ALA A 77 -7.40 9.77 10.41
C ALA A 77 -7.79 9.43 11.85
N GLU A 78 -8.25 8.21 12.06
CA GLU A 78 -8.63 7.70 13.38
C GLU A 78 -7.41 7.57 14.30
N PHE A 79 -6.28 7.07 13.81
CA PHE A 79 -5.05 6.99 14.56
C PHE A 79 -4.53 8.39 14.96
N ARG A 80 -4.57 9.37 14.05
CA ARG A 80 -4.23 10.77 14.36
C ARG A 80 -5.14 11.33 15.46
N ARG A 81 -6.45 11.07 15.39
CA ARG A 81 -7.43 11.51 16.41
C ARG A 81 -7.11 10.91 17.78
N ARG A 82 -6.81 9.60 17.82
CA ARG A 82 -6.66 8.83 19.04
C ARG A 82 -5.33 9.09 19.76
N PHE A 83 -4.23 9.15 19.01
CA PHE A 83 -2.88 9.26 19.59
C PHE A 83 -2.25 10.66 19.48
N GLY A 84 -2.90 11.59 18.76
CA GLY A 84 -2.46 12.99 18.67
C GLY A 84 -1.23 13.23 17.80
N CYS A 85 -0.86 12.29 16.93
CA CYS A 85 0.35 12.36 16.10
C CYS A 85 0.04 12.60 14.61
N GLU A 86 1.08 12.83 13.79
CA GLU A 86 0.96 12.84 12.34
C GLU A 86 1.11 11.41 11.76
N VAL A 87 0.20 10.97 10.90
CA VAL A 87 0.37 9.70 10.14
C VAL A 87 0.79 10.00 8.70
N ARG A 88 1.88 9.40 8.24
CA ARG A 88 2.42 9.50 6.88
C ARG A 88 2.43 8.14 6.20
N GLU A 89 1.62 8.01 5.16
CA GLU A 89 1.61 6.83 4.29
C GLU A 89 2.64 6.97 3.17
N GLY A 90 3.15 5.84 2.69
CA GLY A 90 3.92 5.77 1.46
C GLY A 90 3.77 4.41 0.80
N TYR A 91 3.97 4.38 -0.51
CA TYR A 91 4.03 3.15 -1.28
C TYR A 91 5.45 2.89 -1.77
N GLY A 92 5.87 1.62 -1.68
CA GLY A 92 7.15 1.15 -2.20
C GLY A 92 7.31 -0.36 -2.03
N SER A 93 8.36 -0.91 -2.63
CA SER A 93 8.71 -2.33 -2.54
C SER A 93 10.12 -2.51 -1.99
N SER A 94 10.36 -3.63 -1.30
CA SER A 94 11.73 -4.01 -0.90
C SER A 94 12.62 -4.37 -2.09
N ALA A 95 12.02 -4.72 -3.24
CA ALA A 95 12.75 -4.91 -4.48
C ALA A 95 13.17 -3.58 -5.14
N GLY A 96 12.77 -2.43 -4.57
CA GLY A 96 13.02 -1.12 -5.16
C GLY A 96 12.01 -0.79 -6.25
N GLY A 97 12.48 -0.18 -7.34
CA GLY A 97 11.62 0.28 -8.43
C GLY A 97 11.13 1.70 -8.24
N THR A 98 10.10 1.89 -7.41
CA THR A 98 9.44 3.19 -7.22
C THR A 98 9.12 3.47 -5.75
N ARG A 99 8.99 4.76 -5.44
CA ARG A 99 8.43 5.28 -4.20
C ARG A 99 7.36 6.29 -4.58
N ILE A 100 6.15 6.09 -4.09
CA ILE A 100 5.03 7.00 -4.29
C ILE A 100 4.66 7.55 -2.92
N VAL A 101 4.48 8.87 -2.84
CA VAL A 101 4.14 9.55 -1.59
C VAL A 101 2.96 10.49 -1.79
N PRO A 102 2.02 10.55 -0.85
CA PRO A 102 0.93 11.52 -0.89
C PRO A 102 1.54 12.93 -0.75
N GLY A 103 1.16 13.81 -1.67
CA GLY A 103 1.40 15.24 -1.53
C GLY A 103 0.42 15.87 -0.53
N PRO A 104 0.62 17.14 -0.14
CA PRO A 104 -0.27 17.86 0.78
C PRO A 104 -1.73 17.89 0.32
N ASP A 105 -1.94 17.99 -1.00
CA ASP A 105 -3.26 18.08 -1.63
C ASP A 105 -3.74 16.74 -2.20
N ALA A 106 -3.08 15.62 -1.85
CA ALA A 106 -3.44 14.31 -2.37
C ALA A 106 -4.90 13.95 -1.98
N PRO A 107 -5.73 13.51 -2.94
CA PRO A 107 -7.07 13.05 -2.63
C PRO A 107 -7.07 11.91 -1.61
N PRO A 108 -8.15 11.74 -0.82
CA PRO A 108 -8.28 10.59 0.07
C PRO A 108 -8.07 9.28 -0.68
N ASN A 109 -7.31 8.36 -0.09
CA ASN A 109 -6.97 7.03 -0.64
C ASN A 109 -6.03 7.02 -1.86
N ALA A 110 -5.56 8.17 -2.34
CA ALA A 110 -4.46 8.20 -3.31
C ALA A 110 -3.17 7.71 -2.65
N LEU A 111 -2.38 6.92 -3.38
CA LEU A 111 -0.99 6.63 -3.02
C LEU A 111 -0.13 7.90 -3.13
N GLY A 112 -0.54 8.82 -4.01
CA GLY A 112 0.13 10.07 -4.29
C GLY A 112 0.85 10.08 -5.62
N CYS A 113 1.98 10.77 -5.70
CA CYS A 113 2.79 10.89 -6.91
C CYS A 113 4.17 10.24 -6.71
N PRO A 114 4.83 9.79 -7.79
CA PRO A 114 6.21 9.32 -7.72
C PRO A 114 7.12 10.36 -7.06
N ALA A 115 8.00 9.91 -6.18
CA ALA A 115 8.97 10.78 -5.51
C ALA A 115 9.89 11.51 -6.53
N PRO A 116 10.47 12.66 -6.18
CA PRO A 116 11.36 13.40 -7.08
C PRO A 116 12.43 12.52 -7.73
N GLY A 117 12.55 12.61 -9.06
CA GLY A 117 13.48 11.79 -9.85
C GLY A 117 13.00 10.36 -10.13
N MET A 118 11.78 10.00 -9.74
CA MET A 118 11.13 8.74 -10.11
C MET A 118 9.98 9.01 -11.08
N ARG A 119 9.67 8.00 -11.90
CA ARG A 119 8.54 8.02 -12.83
C ARG A 119 7.83 6.69 -12.72
N ALA A 120 6.50 6.75 -12.63
CA ALA A 120 5.66 5.56 -12.66
C ALA A 120 4.56 5.72 -13.72
N GLU A 121 4.27 4.62 -14.41
CA GLU A 121 3.18 4.49 -15.36
C GLU A 121 2.24 3.38 -14.91
N ILE A 122 1.00 3.41 -15.41
CA ILE A 122 0.07 2.30 -15.30
C ILE A 122 0.04 1.62 -16.66
N ARG A 123 0.46 0.36 -16.75
CA ARG A 123 0.52 -0.36 -18.03
C ARG A 123 -0.25 -1.67 -18.01
N ASP A 124 -0.84 -1.99 -19.15
CA ASP A 124 -1.52 -3.25 -19.38
C ASP A 124 -0.52 -4.42 -19.54
N GLN A 125 -1.06 -5.62 -19.69
CA GLN A 125 -0.29 -6.86 -19.90
C GLN A 125 0.52 -6.90 -21.20
N ASP A 126 0.26 -5.99 -22.14
CA ASP A 126 0.94 -5.88 -23.43
C ASP A 126 1.93 -4.70 -23.46
N ASN A 127 2.23 -4.09 -22.30
CA ASN A 127 3.12 -2.94 -22.15
C ASN A 127 2.61 -1.67 -22.83
N ARG A 128 1.29 -1.43 -22.82
CA ARG A 128 0.68 -0.15 -23.24
C ARG A 128 0.22 0.62 -22.02
N GLU A 129 0.41 1.93 -22.03
CA GLU A 129 -0.09 2.79 -20.95
C GLU A 129 -1.63 2.79 -20.93
N CYS A 130 -2.21 2.52 -19.76
CA CYS A 130 -3.66 2.52 -19.59
C CYS A 130 -4.23 3.96 -19.64
N PRO A 131 -5.48 4.14 -20.10
CA PRO A 131 -6.17 5.42 -20.01
C PRO A 131 -6.29 5.90 -18.56
N LEU A 132 -6.47 7.21 -18.40
CA LEU A 132 -6.69 7.82 -17.09
C LEU A 132 -8.05 7.40 -16.52
N ALA A 133 -8.11 7.21 -15.20
CA ALA A 133 -9.34 6.93 -14.49
C ALA A 133 -10.24 8.18 -14.45
N GLY A 134 -11.50 7.99 -14.85
CA GLY A 134 -12.59 8.91 -14.58
C GLY A 134 -13.32 8.51 -13.30
N PHE A 135 -13.87 9.49 -12.58
CA PHE A 135 -14.62 9.27 -11.34
C PHE A 135 -16.02 9.86 -11.42
N ASP A 136 -16.97 9.23 -10.74
CA ASP A 136 -18.29 9.79 -10.50
C ASP A 136 -18.29 10.79 -9.33
N GLU A 137 -19.46 11.35 -9.02
CA GLU A 137 -19.66 12.29 -7.90
C GLU A 137 -19.35 11.71 -6.52
N ASN A 138 -19.32 10.38 -6.39
CA ASN A 138 -19.03 9.66 -5.15
C ASN A 138 -17.57 9.17 -5.08
N GLY A 139 -16.75 9.50 -6.07
CA GLY A 139 -15.36 9.06 -6.15
C GLY A 139 -15.19 7.59 -6.57
N LEU A 140 -16.20 6.98 -7.19
CA LEU A 140 -16.09 5.64 -7.78
C LEU A 140 -15.52 5.74 -9.20
N VAL A 141 -14.62 4.81 -9.53
CA VAL A 141 -13.97 4.75 -10.85
C VAL A 141 -14.98 4.29 -11.90
N LEU A 142 -15.14 5.06 -12.98
CA LEU A 142 -16.10 4.83 -14.05
C LEU A 142 -15.60 3.83 -15.11
N ASN A 143 -14.30 3.86 -15.40
CA ASN A 143 -13.64 3.05 -16.43
C ASN A 143 -12.60 2.10 -15.83
N GLY A 144 -12.94 1.47 -14.70
CA GLY A 144 -11.99 0.69 -13.91
C GLY A 144 -11.33 -0.46 -14.67
N GLU A 145 -12.07 -1.11 -15.58
CA GLU A 145 -11.53 -2.20 -16.42
C GLU A 145 -10.40 -1.73 -17.35
N GLU A 146 -10.58 -0.57 -17.99
CA GLU A 146 -9.61 -0.03 -18.95
C GLU A 146 -8.48 0.72 -18.25
N ALA A 147 -8.79 1.47 -17.20
CA ALA A 147 -7.84 2.34 -16.50
C ALA A 147 -6.90 1.60 -15.54
N THR A 148 -7.22 0.35 -15.20
CA THR A 148 -6.41 -0.45 -14.28
C THR A 148 -5.34 -1.22 -15.03
N GLY A 149 -4.10 -1.10 -14.57
CA GLY A 149 -2.96 -1.84 -15.06
C GLY A 149 -1.92 -2.02 -13.96
N GLU A 150 -0.78 -2.60 -14.30
CA GLU A 150 0.32 -2.75 -13.36
C GLU A 150 1.04 -1.41 -13.18
N ILE A 151 1.42 -1.09 -11.93
CA ILE A 151 2.27 0.05 -11.61
C ILE A 151 3.69 -0.29 -12.08
N VAL A 152 4.20 0.46 -13.05
CA VAL A 152 5.53 0.24 -13.65
C VAL A 152 6.45 1.38 -13.28
N ALA A 153 7.58 1.06 -12.64
CA ALA A 153 8.63 2.02 -12.35
C ALA A 153 9.56 2.17 -13.57
N VAL A 154 9.46 3.31 -14.24
CA VAL A 154 10.12 3.55 -15.52
C VAL A 154 11.62 3.82 -15.33
N GLY A 155 12.45 3.13 -16.11
CA GLY A 155 13.92 3.20 -16.08
C GLY A 155 14.54 2.59 -14.83
N ARG A 156 13.79 1.75 -14.10
CA ARG A 156 14.17 1.27 -12.77
C ARG A 156 14.41 -0.24 -12.71
N GLY A 157 14.43 -0.94 -13.85
CA GLY A 157 14.64 -2.40 -13.90
C GLY A 157 15.91 -2.87 -13.18
N LYS A 158 16.98 -2.07 -13.21
CA LYS A 158 18.27 -2.40 -12.56
C LYS A 158 18.38 -1.99 -11.09
N THR A 159 17.30 -1.53 -10.47
CA THR A 159 17.33 -1.11 -9.06
C THR A 159 17.22 -2.29 -8.08
N CYS A 160 16.78 -3.46 -8.55
CA CYS A 160 16.77 -4.70 -7.79
C CYS A 160 17.94 -5.58 -8.22
N GLU A 161 18.68 -6.16 -7.27
CA GLU A 161 19.69 -7.20 -7.56
C GLU A 161 19.04 -8.53 -8.03
N GLY A 162 17.72 -8.62 -7.92
CA GLY A 162 16.91 -9.77 -8.27
C GLY A 162 16.47 -10.58 -7.05
N TYR A 163 15.78 -11.68 -7.32
CA TYR A 163 15.26 -12.59 -6.30
C TYR A 163 16.19 -13.78 -6.12
N TYR A 164 16.56 -14.06 -4.88
CA TYR A 164 17.48 -15.15 -4.55
C TYR A 164 16.98 -16.50 -5.06
N ARG A 165 17.78 -17.15 -5.92
CA ARG A 165 17.49 -18.45 -6.54
C ARG A 165 16.12 -18.52 -7.24
N ASN A 166 15.60 -17.41 -7.72
CA ASN A 166 14.29 -17.36 -8.39
C ASN A 166 14.36 -16.57 -9.71
N PRO A 167 14.95 -17.16 -10.77
CA PRO A 167 15.06 -16.49 -12.06
C PRO A 167 13.70 -16.21 -12.70
N ALA A 168 12.67 -17.02 -12.41
CA ALA A 168 11.31 -16.80 -12.91
C ALA A 168 10.71 -15.50 -12.35
N ALA A 169 10.84 -15.26 -11.04
CA ALA A 169 10.38 -14.01 -10.44
C ALA A 169 11.16 -12.80 -10.98
N VAL A 170 12.46 -12.94 -11.25
CA VAL A 170 13.24 -11.86 -11.88
C VAL A 170 12.72 -11.56 -13.29
N ALA A 171 12.48 -12.60 -14.10
CA ALA A 171 11.96 -12.45 -15.45
C ALA A 171 10.56 -11.82 -15.48
N GLU A 172 9.72 -12.13 -14.49
CA GLU A 172 8.39 -11.54 -14.33
C GLU A 172 8.47 -10.03 -14.06
N ARG A 173 9.39 -9.58 -13.20
CA ARG A 173 9.53 -8.15 -12.84
C ARG A 173 10.32 -7.33 -13.85
N LEU A 174 11.14 -7.99 -14.66
CA LEU A 174 11.97 -7.37 -15.71
C LEU A 174 11.49 -7.78 -17.12
N LYS A 175 10.18 -8.04 -17.27
CA LYS A 175 9.56 -8.32 -18.56
C LYS A 175 9.70 -7.13 -19.52
N PHE A 176 9.53 -7.39 -20.82
CA PHE A 176 9.67 -6.39 -21.90
C PHE A 176 11.05 -5.72 -21.97
N GLY A 177 12.11 -6.52 -21.89
CA GLY A 177 13.49 -6.03 -22.09
C GLY A 177 14.20 -5.54 -20.83
N GLY A 178 13.51 -5.49 -19.68
CA GLY A 178 14.12 -5.27 -18.36
C GLY A 178 14.63 -3.85 -18.09
N GLU A 179 14.27 -2.88 -18.92
CA GLU A 179 14.57 -1.46 -18.68
C GLU A 179 13.72 -0.91 -17.52
N ASP A 180 12.47 -1.36 -17.44
CA ASP A 180 11.49 -0.96 -16.45
C ASP A 180 11.29 -2.05 -15.39
N PHE A 181 10.87 -1.64 -14.19
CA PHE A 181 10.54 -2.57 -13.11
C PHE A 181 9.02 -2.65 -12.93
N TRP A 182 8.48 -3.84 -13.15
CA TRP A 182 7.07 -4.18 -13.02
C TRP A 182 6.79 -4.61 -11.58
N THR A 183 5.95 -3.87 -10.84
CA THR A 183 5.84 -4.02 -9.37
C THR A 183 4.98 -5.19 -8.93
N GLY A 184 4.19 -5.78 -9.83
CA GLY A 184 3.12 -6.74 -9.59
C GLY A 184 1.91 -6.17 -8.86
N ASP A 185 1.89 -4.85 -8.64
CA ASP A 185 0.76 -4.15 -8.03
C ASP A 185 -0.08 -3.50 -9.11
N LEU A 186 -1.39 -3.64 -9.01
CA LEU A 186 -2.34 -3.02 -9.89
C LEU A 186 -2.74 -1.66 -9.33
N GLY A 187 -2.88 -0.70 -10.23
CA GLY A 187 -3.32 0.64 -9.92
C GLY A 187 -3.93 1.33 -11.13
N TYR A 188 -4.41 2.55 -10.87
CA TYR A 188 -4.89 3.46 -11.89
C TYR A 188 -4.38 4.87 -11.58
N ARG A 189 -4.40 5.75 -12.58
CA ARG A 189 -3.93 7.13 -12.46
C ARG A 189 -5.04 8.09 -12.88
N ASP A 190 -5.26 9.14 -12.10
CA ASP A 190 -6.22 10.18 -12.45
C ASP A 190 -5.61 11.27 -13.36
N ARG A 191 -6.42 12.26 -13.72
CA ARG A 191 -6.01 13.40 -14.56
C ARG A 191 -5.00 14.34 -13.89
N ASP A 192 -4.95 14.34 -12.56
CA ASP A 192 -4.09 15.21 -11.77
C ASP A 192 -2.74 14.51 -11.48
N GLY A 193 -2.59 13.25 -11.92
CA GLY A 193 -1.36 12.47 -11.84
C GLY A 193 -1.21 11.67 -10.55
N TYR A 194 -2.27 11.59 -9.74
CA TYR A 194 -2.29 10.76 -8.54
C TYR A 194 -2.51 9.30 -8.90
N LEU A 195 -1.70 8.44 -8.28
CA LEU A 195 -1.77 6.99 -8.41
C LEU A 195 -2.63 6.42 -7.29
N TYR A 196 -3.40 5.39 -7.61
CA TYR A 196 -4.29 4.71 -6.68
C TYR A 196 -4.03 3.21 -6.72
N PHE A 197 -4.14 2.56 -5.57
CA PHE A 197 -3.97 1.12 -5.45
C PHE A 197 -5.29 0.40 -5.78
N ALA A 198 -5.25 -0.51 -6.75
CA ALA A 198 -6.37 -1.35 -7.16
C ALA A 198 -6.28 -2.79 -6.62
N GLY A 199 -5.07 -3.25 -6.26
CA GLY A 199 -4.83 -4.58 -5.70
C GLY A 199 -3.47 -5.13 -6.11
N ARG A 200 -3.23 -6.41 -5.84
CA ARG A 200 -2.07 -7.14 -6.36
C ARG A 200 -2.50 -7.89 -7.61
N ALA A 201 -1.63 -8.00 -8.62
CA ALA A 201 -1.93 -8.78 -9.82
C ALA A 201 -2.22 -10.24 -9.49
N ALA A 202 -1.56 -10.78 -8.46
CA ALA A 202 -1.80 -12.13 -7.95
C ALA A 202 -3.19 -12.32 -7.28
N ASP A 203 -3.83 -11.23 -6.85
CA ASP A 203 -5.14 -11.22 -6.19
C ASP A 203 -6.27 -10.79 -7.16
N TRP A 204 -5.98 -10.70 -8.46
CA TRP A 204 -6.97 -10.36 -9.46
C TRP A 204 -7.86 -11.57 -9.74
N LEU A 205 -9.18 -11.39 -9.56
CA LEU A 205 -10.16 -12.46 -9.71
C LEU A 205 -10.94 -12.30 -11.00
N ARG A 206 -11.24 -13.44 -11.64
CA ARG A 206 -12.23 -13.55 -12.71
C ARG A 206 -13.37 -14.44 -12.24
N VAL A 207 -14.56 -13.87 -12.03
CA VAL A 207 -15.76 -14.57 -11.56
C VAL A 207 -16.90 -14.31 -12.54
N ASP A 208 -17.52 -15.37 -13.06
CA ASP A 208 -18.62 -15.30 -14.04
C ASP A 208 -18.35 -14.39 -15.27
N GLY A 209 -17.07 -14.25 -15.65
CA GLY A 209 -16.64 -13.45 -16.80
C GLY A 209 -16.22 -12.02 -16.45
N GLU A 210 -16.49 -11.56 -15.23
CA GLU A 210 -16.13 -10.25 -14.70
C GLU A 210 -14.74 -10.28 -14.05
N ASN A 211 -13.96 -9.22 -14.23
CA ASN A 211 -12.62 -9.07 -13.70
C ASN A 211 -12.59 -8.01 -12.60
N PHE A 212 -12.13 -8.35 -11.40
CA PHE A 212 -11.99 -7.37 -10.31
C PHE A 212 -10.92 -7.78 -9.29
N GLY A 213 -10.35 -6.79 -8.60
CA GLY A 213 -9.45 -7.01 -7.47
C GLY A 213 -10.20 -7.29 -6.17
N THR A 214 -9.57 -8.00 -5.24
CA THR A 214 -10.12 -8.32 -3.90
C THR A 214 -10.29 -7.08 -3.02
N ILE A 215 -9.38 -6.11 -3.11
CA ILE A 215 -9.31 -4.94 -2.22
C ILE A 215 -10.57 -4.05 -2.27
N PRO A 216 -11.16 -3.70 -3.44
CA PRO A 216 -12.44 -3.00 -3.47
C PRO A 216 -13.56 -3.71 -2.68
N VAL A 217 -13.63 -5.04 -2.76
CA VAL A 217 -14.62 -5.84 -2.03
C VAL A 217 -14.35 -5.77 -0.52
N GLU A 218 -13.10 -5.96 -0.11
CA GLU A 218 -12.69 -5.84 1.29
C GLU A 218 -12.99 -4.45 1.87
N ARG A 219 -12.75 -3.38 1.09
CA ARG A 219 -13.08 -2.00 1.48
C ARG A 219 -14.57 -1.78 1.65
N ILE A 220 -15.41 -2.36 0.80
CA ILE A 220 -16.88 -2.28 0.94
C ILE A 220 -17.32 -3.01 2.21
N LEU A 221 -16.81 -4.23 2.44
CA LEU A 221 -17.10 -5.00 3.66
C LEU A 221 -16.60 -4.31 4.93
N GLY A 222 -15.45 -3.63 4.86
CA GLY A 222 -14.89 -2.85 5.97
C GLY A 222 -15.74 -1.65 6.41
N ARG A 223 -16.75 -1.24 5.63
CA ARG A 223 -17.75 -0.23 6.07
C ARG A 223 -18.73 -0.79 7.13
N TYR A 224 -18.77 -2.13 7.22
CA TYR A 224 -19.38 -3.02 8.20
C TYR A 224 -18.88 -2.89 9.64
N PRO A 225 -19.52 -2.23 10.63
CA PRO A 225 -18.99 -2.21 12.01
C PRO A 225 -18.87 -3.59 12.67
N ALA A 226 -19.57 -4.60 12.15
CA ALA A 226 -19.48 -5.98 12.62
C ALA A 226 -18.16 -6.68 12.21
N PHE A 227 -17.41 -6.13 11.25
CA PHE A 227 -16.15 -6.69 10.78
C PHE A 227 -14.99 -5.84 11.28
N ALA A 228 -14.09 -6.42 12.08
CA ALA A 228 -12.83 -5.76 12.43
C ALA A 228 -11.86 -5.71 11.22
N VAL A 229 -11.81 -6.80 10.45
CA VAL A 229 -11.06 -6.92 9.19
C VAL A 229 -11.84 -7.87 8.27
N ALA A 230 -11.83 -7.59 6.95
CA ALA A 230 -12.39 -8.47 5.93
C ALA A 230 -11.31 -8.86 4.91
N HIS A 231 -11.34 -10.12 4.47
CA HIS A 231 -10.44 -10.64 3.45
C HIS A 231 -11.24 -11.34 2.35
N CYS A 232 -10.90 -11.06 1.10
CA CYS A 232 -11.51 -11.65 -0.07
C CYS A 232 -10.49 -12.51 -0.82
N TYR A 233 -10.87 -13.74 -1.17
CA TYR A 233 -10.03 -14.64 -1.95
C TYR A 233 -10.90 -15.51 -2.87
N GLY A 234 -10.34 -15.92 -4.00
CA GLY A 234 -11.02 -16.81 -4.93
C GLY A 234 -11.18 -18.22 -4.35
N VAL A 235 -12.41 -18.75 -4.39
CA VAL A 235 -12.71 -20.16 -4.09
C VAL A 235 -13.24 -20.81 -5.37
N PRO A 236 -12.77 -22.01 -5.75
CA PRO A 236 -13.31 -22.71 -6.91
C PRO A 236 -14.82 -22.94 -6.80
N ASP A 237 -15.55 -22.53 -7.83
CA ASP A 237 -16.97 -22.86 -7.98
C ASP A 237 -17.10 -24.35 -8.36
N PRO A 238 -17.80 -25.18 -7.54
CA PRO A 238 -18.01 -26.59 -7.82
C PRO A 238 -18.88 -26.86 -9.06
N ARG A 239 -19.58 -25.87 -9.62
CA ARG A 239 -20.45 -26.02 -10.81
C ARG A 239 -19.77 -25.63 -12.12
N THR A 240 -18.96 -24.58 -12.11
CA THR A 240 -18.34 -24.02 -13.33
C THR A 240 -16.84 -24.33 -13.44
N GLY A 241 -16.19 -24.74 -12.34
CA GLY A 241 -14.77 -25.11 -12.32
C GLY A 241 -13.80 -23.97 -12.66
N SER A 242 -14.30 -22.73 -12.81
CA SER A 242 -13.48 -21.62 -13.30
C SER A 242 -12.94 -20.77 -12.16
N TRP A 243 -11.67 -20.97 -11.84
CA TRP A 243 -10.75 -19.86 -11.63
C TRP A 243 -9.45 -20.20 -12.36
N ARG A 244 -8.86 -19.23 -13.05
CA ARG A 244 -7.47 -19.31 -13.51
C ARG A 244 -6.72 -18.18 -12.81
N ARG A 245 -5.59 -18.53 -12.21
CA ARG A 245 -4.54 -17.59 -11.77
C ARG A 245 -3.94 -16.88 -12.97
#